data_AF-A0A7S1T0G0-F1
#
_entry.id   AF-A0A7S1T0G0-F1
#
_cell.length_a   1.000
_cell.length_b   1.000
_cell.length_c   1.000
_cell.angle_alpha   90.00
_cell.angle_beta   90.00
_cell.angle_gamma   90.00
#
_symmetry.space_group_name_H-M   'P 1'
#
loop_
_entity.id
_entity.type
_entity.pdbx_description
1 polymer ?
#
loop_
_entity_poly.entity_id
_entity_poly.type
_entity_poly.pdbx_seq_one_letter_code
_entity_poly.pdbx_strand_id
1 'polypeptide(L)'
;VTMANVGPHQQVLVMDMCAGLVAAAVTERLGGMGECCAVYAGQKEASMDALRFFNFTPEVKGATTSVGLGKLEEAFLAAAVPVVDAKLRETCGEANGEVSPATGEEVKGKEEEGEEKETVA
;
A
#
# COMPACT_ATOMS: atom_id res chain seq x y z
N VAL A 1 8.72 -6.08 3.69
CA VAL A 1 8.71 -6.56 5.09
C VAL A 1 10.04 -6.35 5.82
N THR A 2 11.20 -6.72 5.27
CA THR A 2 12.52 -6.55 5.95
C THR A 2 12.86 -5.10 6.31
N MET A 3 12.64 -4.16 5.40
CA MET A 3 12.90 -2.73 5.66
C MET A 3 12.02 -2.13 6.76
N ALA A 4 10.84 -2.72 7.01
CA ALA A 4 9.95 -2.31 8.10
C ALA A 4 10.26 -3.03 9.42
N ASN A 5 11.32 -3.86 9.46
CA ASN A 5 11.74 -4.64 10.62
C ASN A 5 10.61 -5.47 11.25
N VAL A 6 9.73 -6.04 10.41
CA VAL A 6 8.58 -6.83 10.86
C VAL A 6 9.04 -8.13 11.50
N GLY A 7 8.63 -8.37 12.74
CA GLY A 7 8.88 -9.57 13.50
C GLY A 7 7.82 -9.82 14.57
N PRO A 8 7.89 -10.97 15.26
CA PRO A 8 6.89 -11.35 16.27
C PRO A 8 6.81 -10.33 17.42
N HIS A 9 5.64 -10.24 18.04
CA HIS A 9 5.28 -9.34 19.15
C HIS A 9 5.26 -7.84 18.82
N GLN A 10 5.26 -7.47 17.54
CA GLN A 10 5.12 -6.08 17.12
C GLN A 10 3.67 -5.73 16.78
N GLN A 11 3.35 -4.44 16.89
CA GLN A 11 2.14 -3.85 16.33
C GLN A 11 2.51 -3.12 15.05
N VAL A 12 1.93 -3.54 13.92
CA VAL A 12 2.25 -3.02 12.59
C VAL A 12 1.01 -2.38 11.98
N LEU A 13 1.14 -1.12 11.57
CA LEU A 13 0.14 -0.42 10.79
C LEU A 13 0.45 -0.56 9.30
N VAL A 14 -0.50 -1.07 8.52
CA VAL A 14 -0.35 -1.30 7.08
C VAL A 14 -1.46 -0.58 6.35
N MET A 15 -1.13 0.23 5.35
CA MET A 15 -2.10 0.71 4.38
C MET A 15 -1.82 0.02 3.04
N ASP A 16 -2.80 -0.70 2.51
CA ASP A 16 -2.64 -1.54 1.32
C ASP A 16 -3.83 -1.40 0.37
N MET A 17 -3.54 -1.24 -0.92
CA MET A 17 -4.53 -1.19 -2.01
C MET A 17 -4.46 -2.43 -2.93
N CYS A 18 -3.67 -3.44 -2.54
CA CYS A 18 -3.44 -4.69 -3.29
C CYS A 18 -4.23 -5.87 -2.69
N ALA A 19 -5.52 -5.67 -2.40
CA ALA A 19 -6.44 -6.68 -1.86
C ALA A 19 -5.93 -7.40 -0.58
N GLY A 20 -5.13 -6.71 0.23
CA GLY A 20 -4.57 -7.21 1.48
C GLY A 20 -3.30 -8.05 1.32
N LEU A 21 -2.64 -8.03 0.15
CA LEU A 21 -1.41 -8.80 -0.08
C LEU A 21 -0.26 -8.36 0.83
N VAL A 22 -0.08 -7.06 1.04
CA VAL A 22 0.97 -6.53 1.93
C VAL A 22 0.64 -6.87 3.37
N ALA A 23 -0.63 -6.74 3.75
CA ALA A 23 -1.10 -7.13 5.08
C ALA A 23 -0.87 -8.63 5.32
N ALA A 24 -1.16 -9.50 4.35
CA ALA A 24 -0.89 -10.94 4.44
C ALA A 24 0.60 -11.23 4.65
N ALA A 25 1.50 -10.59 3.89
CA ALA A 25 2.94 -10.78 4.07
C ALA A 25 3.44 -10.30 5.44
N VAL A 26 2.86 -9.24 5.99
CA VAL A 26 3.15 -8.78 7.36
C VAL A 26 2.64 -9.80 8.38
N THR A 27 1.41 -10.27 8.24
CA THR A 27 0.79 -11.26 9.14
C THR A 27 1.53 -12.60 9.13
N GLU A 28 1.98 -13.07 7.96
CA GLU A 28 2.84 -14.24 7.84
C GLU A 28 4.11 -14.05 8.67
N ARG A 29 4.73 -12.88 8.57
CA ARG A 29 5.98 -12.57 9.27
C ARG A 29 5.80 -12.41 10.78
N LEU A 30 4.63 -11.94 11.24
CA LEU A 30 4.26 -11.90 12.65
C LEU A 30 4.08 -13.32 13.22
N GLY A 31 3.69 -14.29 12.39
CA GLY A 31 3.54 -15.69 12.80
C GLY A 31 2.47 -15.89 13.89
N GLY A 32 1.46 -15.02 13.95
CA GLY A 32 0.40 -15.05 14.97
C GLY A 32 0.81 -14.45 16.32
N MET A 33 2.02 -13.90 16.42
CA MET A 33 2.51 -13.22 17.61
C MET A 33 2.64 -11.73 17.29
N GLY A 34 1.75 -10.89 17.83
CA GLY A 34 1.67 -9.47 17.50
C GLY A 34 0.36 -9.12 16.80
N GLU A 35 0.26 -7.89 16.29
CA GLU A 35 -0.96 -7.37 15.66
C GLU A 35 -0.63 -6.63 14.36
N CYS A 36 -1.43 -6.88 13.33
CA CYS A 36 -1.43 -6.13 12.09
C CYS A 36 -2.75 -5.36 11.97
N CYS A 37 -2.68 -4.04 11.97
CA CYS A 37 -3.80 -3.15 11.68
C CYS A 37 -3.74 -2.75 10.20
N ALA A 38 -4.60 -3.34 9.38
CA ALA A 38 -4.72 -3.04 7.97
C ALA A 38 -5.74 -1.92 7.76
N VAL A 39 -5.29 -0.79 7.24
CA VAL A 39 -6.10 0.39 6.98
C VAL A 39 -6.40 0.48 5.50
N TYR A 40 -7.65 0.81 5.18
CA TYR A 40 -8.05 1.08 3.80
C TYR A 40 -8.61 2.49 3.65
N ALA A 41 -8.33 3.10 2.49
CA ALA A 41 -8.94 4.35 2.10
C ALA A 41 -10.24 4.08 1.32
N GLY A 42 -11.28 4.86 1.62
CA GLY A 42 -12.57 4.78 0.95
C GLY A 42 -13.73 4.38 1.88
N GLN A 43 -14.94 4.55 1.37
CA GLN A 43 -16.18 4.26 2.10
C GLN A 43 -16.53 2.76 2.10
N LYS A 44 -16.07 2.02 1.09
CA LYS A 44 -16.28 0.58 0.97
C LYS A 44 -15.14 -0.16 1.68
N GLU A 45 -15.49 -1.21 2.42
CA GLU A 45 -14.51 -2.12 3.02
C GLU A 45 -13.55 -2.66 1.94
N ALA A 46 -12.24 -2.59 2.21
CA ALA A 46 -11.25 -3.19 1.32
C ALA A 46 -11.37 -4.72 1.32
N SER A 47 -11.16 -5.32 0.15
CA SER A 47 -11.03 -6.76 0.06
C SER A 47 -9.74 -7.21 0.75
N MET A 48 -9.88 -8.10 1.74
CA MET A 48 -8.76 -8.78 2.41
C MET A 48 -8.64 -10.22 1.89
N ASP A 49 -8.88 -10.40 0.59
CA ASP A 49 -8.97 -11.72 -0.02
C ASP A 49 -7.61 -12.41 -0.09
N ALA A 50 -6.50 -11.66 -0.18
CA ALA A 50 -5.16 -12.23 -0.19
C ALA A 50 -4.90 -13.13 1.04
N LEU A 51 -5.38 -12.76 2.23
CA LEU A 51 -5.20 -13.54 3.46
C LEU A 51 -5.81 -14.95 3.35
N ARG A 52 -6.81 -15.15 2.49
CA ARG A 52 -7.47 -16.45 2.29
C ARG A 52 -6.55 -17.44 1.55
N PHE A 53 -5.58 -16.95 0.81
CA PHE A 53 -4.67 -17.77 0.00
C PHE A 53 -3.38 -18.16 0.74
N PHE A 54 -3.06 -17.54 1.87
CA PHE A 54 -1.81 -17.76 2.62
C PHE A 54 -1.81 -18.99 3.55
N ASN A 55 -2.84 -19.85 3.49
CA ASN A 55 -2.99 -21.06 4.32
C ASN A 55 -2.72 -20.83 5.83
N PHE A 56 -3.17 -19.68 6.35
CA PHE A 56 -2.96 -19.31 7.75
C PHE A 56 -3.77 -20.18 8.71
N THR A 57 -3.17 -20.47 9.87
CA THR A 57 -3.93 -20.97 11.02
C THR A 57 -4.88 -19.87 11.52
N PRO A 58 -5.96 -20.23 12.24
CA PRO A 58 -6.87 -19.23 12.82
C PRO A 58 -6.17 -18.20 13.71
N GLU A 59 -5.12 -18.63 14.41
CA GLU A 59 -4.28 -17.78 15.27
C GLU A 59 -3.56 -16.71 14.45
N VAL A 60 -2.87 -17.12 13.37
CA VAL A 60 -2.15 -16.21 12.48
C VAL A 60 -3.13 -15.26 11.79
N LYS A 61 -4.27 -15.78 11.32
CA LYS A 61 -5.31 -14.96 10.67
C LYS A 61 -5.93 -13.95 11.64
N GLY A 62 -6.15 -14.35 12.90
CA GLY A 62 -6.71 -13.51 13.95
C GLY A 62 -5.83 -12.33 14.35
N ALA A 63 -4.52 -12.40 14.07
CA ALA A 63 -3.59 -11.30 14.30
C ALA A 63 -3.81 -10.10 13.36
N THR A 64 -4.67 -10.21 12.34
CA THR A 64 -4.97 -9.12 11.41
C THR A 64 -6.35 -8.54 11.64
N THR A 65 -6.43 -7.22 11.81
CA THR A 65 -7.67 -6.46 11.85
C THR A 65 -7.71 -5.49 10.68
N SER A 66 -8.89 -5.22 10.13
CA SER A 66 -9.06 -4.21 9.09
C SER A 66 -9.96 -3.06 9.57
N VAL A 67 -9.55 -1.82 9.29
CA VAL A 67 -10.26 -0.61 9.72
C VAL A 67 -10.24 0.42 8.60
N GLY A 68 -11.34 1.15 8.39
CA GLY A 68 -11.36 2.26 7.45
C GLY A 68 -10.59 3.46 7.98
N LEU A 69 -9.85 4.15 7.11
CA LEU A 69 -9.01 5.30 7.49
C LEU A 69 -9.78 6.37 8.28
N GLY A 70 -11.03 6.67 7.90
CA GLY A 70 -11.85 7.65 8.63
C GLY A 70 -12.12 7.27 10.09
N LYS A 71 -12.34 5.98 10.40
CA LYS A 71 -12.50 5.52 11.78
C LYS A 71 -11.20 5.65 12.58
N LEU A 72 -10.06 5.44 11.93
CA LEU A 72 -8.76 5.61 12.55
C LEU A 72 -8.47 7.09 12.84
N GLU A 73 -8.84 7.99 11.92
CA GLU A 73 -8.74 9.44 12.11
C GLU A 73 -9.62 9.92 13.27
N GLU A 74 -10.88 9.48 13.33
CA GLU A 74 -11.79 9.77 14.44
C GLU A 74 -11.23 9.26 15.77
N ALA A 75 -10.70 8.04 15.80
CA ALA A 75 -10.08 7.46 16.99
C ALA A 75 -8.81 8.23 17.39
N PHE A 76 -7.99 8.65 16.44
CA PHE A 76 -6.77 9.43 16.70
C PHE A 76 -7.11 10.79 17.32
N LEU A 77 -8.10 11.50 16.77
CA LEU A 77 -8.57 12.78 17.31
C LEU A 77 -9.21 12.61 18.69
N ALA A 78 -10.01 11.55 18.88
CA ALA A 78 -10.68 11.27 20.15
C ALA A 78 -9.70 10.83 21.25
N ALA A 79 -8.62 10.14 20.89
CA ALA A 79 -7.70 9.58 21.86
C ALA A 79 -6.81 10.63 22.55
N ALA A 80 -6.71 11.86 22.02
CA ALA A 80 -5.91 12.96 22.59
C ALA A 80 -4.53 12.51 23.11
N VAL A 81 -3.91 11.52 22.46
CA VAL A 81 -2.60 11.02 22.86
C VAL A 81 -1.61 12.12 22.50
N PRO A 82 -0.85 12.68 23.46
CA PRO A 82 0.25 13.55 23.09
C PRO A 82 1.21 12.68 22.29
N VAL A 83 1.32 12.95 20.99
CA VAL A 83 2.47 12.52 20.20
C VAL A 83 3.65 13.19 20.88
N VAL A 84 4.37 12.44 21.72
CA VAL A 84 5.49 12.95 22.50
C VAL A 84 6.58 13.38 21.51
N ASP A 85 6.69 14.69 21.36
CA ASP A 85 7.81 15.53 20.96
C ASP A 85 8.59 15.25 19.66
N ALA A 86 8.25 16.06 18.64
CA ALA A 86 9.10 17.16 18.13
C ALA A 86 10.52 16.88 17.59
N LYS A 87 11.04 15.64 17.52
CA LYS A 87 12.40 15.38 16.99
C LYS A 87 12.48 14.46 15.76
N LEU A 88 11.36 14.03 15.20
CA LEU A 88 11.31 13.36 13.89
C LEU A 88 10.96 14.35 12.76
N ARG A 89 11.59 15.53 12.79
CA ARG A 89 11.44 16.54 11.73
C ARG A 89 12.72 16.80 10.95
N GLU A 90 13.76 15.99 11.18
CA GLU A 90 15.10 16.24 10.64
C GLU A 90 15.62 15.15 9.68
N THR A 91 14.76 14.32 9.11
CA THR A 91 15.11 13.52 7.92
C THR A 91 13.92 13.34 6.97
N CYS A 92 13.32 14.44 6.54
CA CYS A 92 12.82 14.51 5.17
C CYS A 92 13.57 15.68 4.56
N GLY A 93 14.80 15.42 4.10
CA GLY A 93 15.59 16.42 3.41
C GLY A 93 14.79 16.95 2.24
N GLU A 94 14.69 18.27 2.15
CA GLU A 94 14.20 18.98 0.97
C GLU A 94 14.98 18.51 -0.26
N ALA A 95 14.40 17.57 -1.01
CA ALA A 95 14.72 17.42 -2.41
C ALA A 95 13.91 18.50 -3.16
N ASN A 96 14.42 19.73 -3.13
CA ASN A 96 14.08 20.72 -4.14
C ASN A 96 14.56 20.16 -5.49
N GLY A 97 13.63 19.54 -6.22
CA GLY A 97 13.76 19.22 -7.63
C GLY A 97 12.53 19.80 -8.31
N GLU A 98 12.68 21.00 -8.85
CA GLU A 98 11.69 21.65 -9.71
C GLU A 98 11.27 20.69 -10.82
N VAL A 99 9.97 20.37 -10.90
CA VAL A 99 9.38 19.82 -12.12
C VAL A 99 8.36 20.83 -12.61
N SER A 100 8.81 21.66 -13.54
CA SER A 100 7.99 22.54 -14.37
C SER A 100 6.95 21.74 -15.15
N PRO A 101 5.79 22.35 -15.47
CA PRO A 101 4.70 21.67 -16.16
C PRO A 101 5.08 21.43 -17.63
N ALA A 102 5.12 20.17 -18.07
CA ALA A 102 5.25 19.84 -19.48
C ALA A 102 3.86 19.95 -20.16
N THR A 103 3.55 21.15 -20.64
CA THR A 103 2.64 21.36 -21.77
C THR A 103 3.23 20.75 -23.03
N GLY A 104 2.38 20.12 -23.84
CA GLY A 104 2.79 19.33 -25.00
C GLY A 104 3.39 20.12 -26.16
N GLU A 105 4.22 19.43 -26.93
CA GLU A 105 4.52 19.74 -28.32
C GLU A 105 4.63 18.42 -29.11
N GLU A 106 3.75 18.26 -30.09
CA GLU A 106 3.88 17.30 -31.19
C GLU A 106 5.10 17.67 -32.05
N VAL A 107 5.91 16.69 -32.47
CA VAL A 107 6.51 16.71 -33.82
C VAL A 107 6.68 15.28 -34.38
N LYS A 108 5.72 14.92 -35.25
CA LYS A 108 5.84 14.29 -36.59
C LYS A 108 7.16 13.62 -37.01
N GLY A 109 7.06 12.34 -37.41
CA GLY A 109 8.09 11.61 -38.16
C GLY A 109 7.52 10.49 -39.04
N LYS A 110 6.98 10.89 -40.20
CA LYS A 110 6.85 10.25 -41.54
C LYS A 110 6.54 8.75 -41.73
N GLU A 111 5.54 8.54 -42.58
CA GLU A 111 5.11 7.34 -43.32
C GLU A 111 6.21 6.79 -44.26
N GLU A 112 6.18 5.48 -44.51
CA GLU A 112 6.25 4.94 -45.88
C GLU A 112 5.41 3.66 -46.01
N GLU A 113 4.67 3.64 -47.11
CA GLU A 113 3.60 2.74 -47.51
C GLU A 113 4.18 1.55 -48.32
N GLY A 114 3.53 0.39 -48.26
CA GLY A 114 3.94 -0.80 -49.01
C GLY A 114 2.83 -1.84 -49.09
N GLU A 115 1.90 -1.60 -50.02
CA GLU A 115 0.86 -2.54 -50.46
C GLU A 115 1.48 -3.71 -51.23
N GLU A 116 1.18 -4.96 -50.87
CA GLU A 116 1.13 -6.05 -51.87
C GLU A 116 0.06 -7.09 -51.49
N LYS A 117 -0.92 -7.23 -52.38
CA LYS A 117 -1.94 -8.27 -52.42
C LYS A 117 -1.37 -9.48 -53.16
N GLU A 118 -1.54 -10.70 -52.68
CA GLU A 118 -1.90 -11.82 -53.59
C GLU A 118 -2.53 -13.01 -52.84
N THR A 119 -3.41 -13.67 -53.58
CA THR A 119 -4.41 -14.68 -53.25
C THR A 119 -3.96 -16.12 -53.56
N VAL A 120 -4.78 -17.08 -53.09
CA VAL A 120 -5.03 -18.45 -53.62
C VAL A 120 -4.12 -19.58 -53.13
N ALA A 121 -4.69 -20.50 -52.33
CA ALA A 121 -5.10 -21.84 -52.77
C ALA A 121 -5.99 -22.51 -51.71
#